data_AF-A0A482Z6Y3-F1
#
_entry.id   AF-A0A482Z6Y3-F1
#
_cell.length_a   1.000
_cell.length_b   1.000
_cell.length_c   1.000
_cell.angle_alpha   90.00
_cell.angle_beta   90.00
_cell.angle_gamma   90.00
#
_symmetry.space_group_name_H-M   'P 1'
#
loop_
_entity.id
_entity.type
_entity.pdbx_description
1 polymer ?
#
loop_
_entity_poly.entity_id
_entity_poly.type
_entity_poly.pdbx_seq_one_letter_code
_entity_poly.pdbx_strand_id
1 'polypeptide(L)'
;MKVKKKYVNRSRISEKKFREIIKYFSLDLNAVQIKELTGLSRQTINKYLTAIRLRIVELSILQSAPLVGHIEVDESYFGARRVRGKRGRGALGKTIVFGLLKRGDKVYTEIVPNCKSTTLQRIIKGKTSIESVIHSDGWRGYNGLVDFGYKKHFRVHHSKNE
;
A
#
# COMPACT_ATOMS: atom_id res chain seq x y z
N MET A 1 -30.85 -31.07 -1.65
CA MET A 1 -30.78 -29.66 -1.17
C MET A 1 -29.62 -28.93 -1.85
N LYS A 2 -29.85 -27.79 -2.50
CA LYS A 2 -28.76 -26.99 -3.11
C LYS A 2 -27.92 -26.37 -1.99
N VAL A 3 -26.69 -26.83 -1.82
CA VAL A 3 -25.73 -26.25 -0.86
C VAL A 3 -25.55 -24.77 -1.19
N LYS A 4 -26.00 -23.89 -0.30
CA LYS A 4 -25.83 -22.44 -0.44
C LYS A 4 -24.36 -22.13 -0.23
N LYS A 5 -23.66 -21.77 -1.30
CA LYS A 5 -22.24 -21.38 -1.25
C LYS A 5 -22.12 -20.13 -0.37
N LYS A 6 -21.40 -20.22 0.75
CA LYS A 6 -21.32 -19.13 1.75
C LYS A 6 -20.56 -17.91 1.22
N TYR A 7 -19.49 -18.15 0.47
CA TYR A 7 -18.55 -17.11 0.04
C TYR A 7 -18.67 -16.71 -1.43
N VAL A 8 -19.31 -17.55 -2.26
CA VAL A 8 -19.37 -17.36 -3.72
C VAL A 8 -20.80 -17.49 -4.22
N ASN A 9 -21.53 -16.37 -4.18
CA ASN A 9 -22.91 -16.30 -4.66
C ASN A 9 -22.95 -16.32 -6.20
N ARG A 10 -23.85 -17.11 -6.79
CA ARG A 10 -24.06 -17.24 -8.25
C ARG A 10 -22.80 -17.54 -9.08
N SER A 11 -21.76 -18.12 -8.46
CA SER A 11 -20.53 -18.48 -9.17
C SER A 11 -20.53 -19.91 -9.69
N ARG A 12 -19.86 -20.14 -10.83
CA ARG A 12 -19.61 -21.47 -11.40
C ARG A 12 -18.52 -22.25 -10.68
N ILE A 13 -17.68 -21.61 -9.84
CA ILE A 13 -16.66 -22.33 -9.05
C ILE A 13 -17.25 -22.92 -7.76
N SER A 14 -16.67 -24.03 -7.30
CA SER A 14 -17.04 -24.63 -6.00
C SER A 14 -16.45 -23.82 -4.84
N GLU A 15 -17.02 -23.99 -3.64
CA GLU A 15 -16.48 -23.35 -2.44
C GLU A 15 -15.07 -23.86 -2.09
N LYS A 16 -14.80 -25.15 -2.33
CA LYS A 16 -13.45 -25.73 -2.19
C LYS A 16 -12.44 -24.98 -3.05
N LYS A 17 -12.77 -24.74 -4.32
CA LYS A 17 -11.90 -23.97 -5.24
C LYS A 17 -11.71 -22.54 -4.78
N PHE A 18 -12.75 -21.89 -4.27
CA PHE A 18 -12.61 -20.54 -3.70
C PHE A 18 -11.64 -20.53 -2.49
N ARG A 19 -11.73 -21.50 -1.59
CA ARG A 19 -10.81 -21.61 -0.44
C ARG A 19 -9.36 -21.88 -0.88
N GLU A 20 -9.15 -22.69 -1.92
CA GLU A 20 -7.83 -22.87 -2.54
C GLU A 20 -7.26 -21.53 -3.04
N ILE A 21 -8.07 -20.72 -3.74
CA ILE A 21 -7.63 -19.39 -4.21
C ILE A 21 -7.19 -18.51 -3.04
N ILE A 22 -7.97 -18.46 -1.95
CA ILE A 22 -7.62 -17.68 -0.76
C ILE A 22 -6.31 -18.16 -0.14
N LYS A 23 -6.15 -19.48 0.01
CA LYS A 23 -4.92 -20.09 0.52
C LYS A 23 -3.71 -19.71 -0.34
N TYR A 24 -3.82 -19.84 -1.65
CA TYR A 24 -2.70 -19.53 -2.54
C TYR A 24 -2.41 -18.02 -2.64
N PHE A 25 -3.43 -17.18 -2.54
CA PHE A 25 -3.25 -15.73 -2.40
C PHE A 25 -2.48 -15.39 -1.12
N SER A 26 -2.79 -16.03 0.01
CA SER A 26 -2.07 -15.82 1.27
C SER A 26 -0.63 -16.34 1.27
N LEU A 27 -0.29 -17.23 0.33
CA LEU A 27 1.07 -17.73 0.10
C LEU A 27 1.82 -16.90 -0.97
N ASP A 28 1.28 -15.74 -1.35
CA ASP A 28 1.83 -14.81 -2.33
C ASP A 28 2.08 -15.43 -3.73
N LEU A 29 1.26 -16.42 -4.11
CA LEU A 29 1.36 -17.00 -5.45
C LEU A 29 0.75 -16.09 -6.51
N ASN A 30 1.40 -16.03 -7.68
CA ASN A 30 0.91 -15.26 -8.80
C ASN A 30 -0.25 -15.97 -9.54
N ALA A 31 -0.97 -15.22 -10.39
CA ALA A 31 -2.15 -15.74 -11.07
C ALA A 31 -1.88 -16.94 -12.00
N VAL A 32 -0.66 -17.06 -12.53
CA VAL A 32 -0.25 -18.19 -13.37
C VAL A 32 -0.07 -19.43 -12.51
N GLN A 33 0.67 -19.33 -11.40
CA GLN A 33 0.85 -20.43 -10.44
C GLN A 33 -0.49 -20.92 -9.88
N ILE A 34 -1.36 -20.00 -9.47
CA ILE A 34 -2.69 -20.36 -8.94
C ILE A 34 -3.54 -21.04 -10.02
N LYS A 35 -3.48 -20.59 -11.26
CA LYS A 35 -4.17 -21.22 -12.39
C LYS A 35 -3.70 -22.67 -12.56
N GLU A 36 -2.40 -22.94 -12.57
CA GLU A 36 -1.85 -24.30 -12.68
C GLU A 36 -2.28 -25.18 -11.49
N LEU A 37 -2.26 -24.66 -10.26
CA LEU A 37 -2.63 -25.42 -9.07
C LEU A 37 -4.14 -25.69 -8.94
N THR A 38 -4.98 -24.78 -9.42
CA THR A 38 -6.43 -24.89 -9.26
C THR A 38 -7.14 -25.48 -10.47
N GLY A 39 -6.52 -25.46 -11.65
CA GLY A 39 -7.13 -25.83 -12.93
C GLY A 39 -8.15 -24.82 -13.45
N LEU A 40 -8.25 -23.63 -12.84
CA LEU A 40 -9.17 -22.57 -13.26
C LEU A 40 -8.53 -21.66 -14.31
N SER A 41 -9.34 -21.00 -15.13
CA SER A 41 -8.81 -20.02 -16.10
C SER A 41 -8.10 -18.85 -15.39
N ARG A 42 -7.01 -18.34 -15.99
CA ARG A 42 -6.26 -17.18 -15.48
C ARG A 42 -7.16 -15.94 -15.30
N GLN A 43 -8.14 -15.76 -16.18
CA GLN A 43 -9.13 -14.68 -16.08
C GLN A 43 -9.99 -14.80 -14.81
N THR A 44 -10.44 -16.02 -14.49
CA THR A 44 -11.19 -16.29 -13.25
C THR A 44 -10.33 -16.02 -12.03
N ILE A 45 -9.08 -16.50 -12.02
CA ILE A 45 -8.13 -16.22 -10.93
C ILE A 45 -7.93 -14.71 -10.75
N ASN A 46 -7.59 -13.98 -11.81
CA ASN A 46 -7.41 -12.53 -11.75
C ASN A 46 -8.64 -11.82 -11.18
N LYS A 47 -9.85 -12.19 -11.60
CA LYS A 47 -11.09 -11.63 -11.03
C LYS A 47 -11.15 -11.79 -9.51
N TYR A 48 -10.84 -12.99 -9.00
CA TYR A 48 -10.85 -13.24 -7.56
C TYR A 48 -9.73 -12.53 -6.82
N LEU A 49 -8.49 -12.55 -7.34
CA LEU A 49 -7.39 -11.84 -6.69
C LEU A 49 -7.66 -10.33 -6.64
N THR A 50 -8.25 -9.74 -7.69
CA THR A 50 -8.69 -8.34 -7.67
C THR A 50 -9.76 -8.09 -6.61
N ALA A 51 -10.80 -8.93 -6.55
CA ALA A 51 -11.85 -8.78 -5.53
C ALA A 51 -11.31 -8.90 -4.10
N ILE A 52 -10.37 -9.83 -3.85
CA ILE A 52 -9.71 -9.99 -2.57
C ILE A 52 -8.91 -8.73 -2.21
N ARG A 53 -8.10 -8.22 -3.14
CA ARG A 53 -7.32 -6.98 -2.92
C ARG A 53 -8.21 -5.78 -2.62
N LEU A 54 -9.30 -5.61 -3.36
CA LEU A 54 -10.27 -4.53 -3.10
C LEU A 54 -10.91 -4.67 -1.72
N ARG A 55 -11.25 -5.89 -1.28
CA ARG A 55 -11.79 -6.13 0.05
C ARG A 55 -10.77 -5.84 1.15
N ILE A 56 -9.49 -6.17 0.93
CA ILE A 56 -8.41 -5.81 1.86
C ILE A 56 -8.32 -4.28 1.98
N VAL A 57 -8.31 -3.55 0.86
CA VAL A 57 -8.29 -2.08 0.87
C VAL A 57 -9.48 -1.50 1.63
N GLU A 58 -10.69 -1.98 1.37
CA GLU A 58 -11.90 -1.55 2.06
C GLU A 58 -11.79 -1.76 3.58
N LEU A 59 -11.36 -2.95 4.01
CA LEU A 59 -11.18 -3.27 5.43
C LEU A 59 -10.09 -2.40 6.06
N SER A 60 -8.98 -2.16 5.36
CA SER A 60 -7.91 -1.28 5.83
C SER A 60 -8.40 0.16 6.04
N ILE A 61 -9.27 0.66 5.16
CA ILE A 61 -9.87 2.00 5.30
C ILE A 61 -10.83 2.04 6.50
N LEU A 62 -11.71 1.04 6.62
CA LEU A 62 -12.68 0.97 7.73
C LEU A 62 -11.99 0.86 9.10
N GLN A 63 -10.82 0.22 9.15
CA GLN A 63 -10.03 0.04 10.37
C GLN A 63 -8.95 1.14 10.55
N SER A 64 -8.95 2.18 9.72
CA SER A 64 -7.90 3.21 9.74
C SER A 64 -8.15 4.23 10.86
N ALA A 65 -7.60 3.95 12.04
CA ALA A 65 -7.37 4.97 13.07
C ALA A 65 -6.08 5.77 12.75
N PRO A 66 -5.96 7.03 13.19
CA PRO A 66 -4.70 7.75 13.12
C PRO A 66 -3.56 6.95 13.76
N LEU A 67 -2.42 6.90 13.08
CA LEU A 67 -1.21 6.30 13.61
C LEU A 67 -0.69 7.14 14.78
N VAL A 68 -0.25 6.46 15.84
CA VAL A 68 0.31 7.08 17.05
C VAL A 68 1.66 6.44 17.36
N GLY A 69 2.66 7.24 17.69
CA GLY A 69 3.99 6.77 18.11
C GLY A 69 5.09 7.18 17.14
N HIS A 70 6.02 6.27 16.85
CA HIS A 70 7.11 6.51 15.90
C HIS A 70 6.68 6.15 14.49
N ILE A 71 6.65 7.15 13.61
CA ILE A 71 6.11 7.03 12.26
C ILE A 71 7.20 7.42 11.27
N GLU A 72 7.53 6.52 10.36
CA GLU A 72 8.40 6.77 9.23
C GLU A 72 7.56 7.15 8.01
N VAL A 73 8.04 8.13 7.26
CA VAL A 73 7.38 8.61 6.04
C VAL A 73 8.32 8.46 4.85
N ASP A 74 7.81 7.91 3.75
CA ASP A 74 8.61 7.66 2.54
C ASP A 74 7.77 7.63 1.27
N GLU A 75 8.41 7.86 0.11
CA GLU A 75 7.80 7.84 -1.21
C GLU A 75 8.36 6.73 -2.09
N SER A 76 7.48 5.85 -2.57
CA SER A 76 7.80 4.78 -3.51
C SER A 76 7.28 5.10 -4.92
N TYR A 77 8.02 4.67 -5.94
CA TYR A 77 7.69 4.92 -7.34
C TYR A 77 7.53 3.61 -8.12
N PHE A 78 6.32 3.38 -8.67
CA PHE A 78 5.98 2.16 -9.38
C PHE A 78 5.69 2.40 -10.86
N GLY A 79 5.82 1.35 -11.68
CA GLY A 79 5.11 1.26 -12.97
C GLY A 79 5.69 2.01 -14.16
N ALA A 80 6.76 2.80 -14.04
CA ALA A 80 7.36 3.37 -15.25
C ALA A 80 8.12 2.29 -16.04
N ARG A 81 7.66 2.01 -17.27
CA ARG A 81 8.51 1.47 -18.32
C ARG A 81 9.66 2.47 -18.50
N ARG A 82 10.91 2.02 -18.42
CA ARG A 82 12.11 2.86 -18.55
C ARG A 82 11.95 3.83 -19.72
N VAL A 83 11.76 5.12 -19.43
CA VAL A 83 11.84 6.19 -20.44
C VAL A 83 13.32 6.56 -20.57
N ARG A 84 13.87 6.49 -21.78
CA ARG A 84 15.26 6.89 -22.05
C ARG A 84 15.39 8.39 -21.74
N GLY A 85 16.40 8.79 -20.96
CA GLY A 85 16.63 10.18 -20.55
C GLY A 85 16.34 10.46 -19.07
N LYS A 86 15.06 10.63 -18.69
CA LYS A 86 14.71 11.02 -17.31
C LYS A 86 14.81 9.84 -16.35
N ARG A 87 15.70 9.94 -15.35
CA ARG A 87 15.90 8.95 -14.28
C ARG A 87 15.30 9.46 -12.95
N GLY A 88 15.20 8.57 -11.96
CA GLY A 88 14.77 8.95 -10.60
C GLY A 88 13.32 9.44 -10.54
N ARG A 89 13.05 10.41 -9.65
CA ARG A 89 11.72 10.98 -9.39
C ARG A 89 11.10 11.71 -10.60
N GLY A 90 11.91 12.11 -11.59
CA GLY A 90 11.48 12.87 -12.77
C GLY A 90 11.06 12.03 -13.99
N ALA A 91 11.09 10.70 -13.91
CA ALA A 91 10.67 9.83 -15.01
C ALA A 91 9.14 9.86 -15.17
N LEU A 92 8.68 10.15 -16.39
CA LEU A 92 7.26 10.21 -16.74
C LEU A 92 6.59 8.84 -16.58
N GLY A 93 5.31 8.84 -16.16
CA GLY A 93 4.49 7.62 -16.07
C GLY A 93 4.73 6.77 -14.82
N LYS A 94 5.36 7.32 -13.78
CA LYS A 94 5.48 6.65 -12.47
C LYS A 94 4.22 6.89 -11.64
N THR A 95 3.67 5.82 -11.07
CA THR A 95 2.70 5.91 -9.99
C THR A 95 3.46 6.14 -8.70
N ILE A 96 3.18 7.25 -8.03
CA ILE A 96 3.80 7.60 -6.76
C ILE A 96 2.90 7.06 -5.66
N VAL A 97 3.49 6.32 -4.72
CA VAL A 97 2.81 5.84 -3.51
C VAL A 97 3.53 6.43 -2.32
N PHE A 98 2.77 7.12 -1.48
CA PHE A 98 3.26 7.66 -0.23
C PHE A 98 2.92 6.71 0.91
N GLY A 99 3.90 6.38 1.75
CA GLY A 99 3.78 5.45 2.86
C GLY A 99 3.99 6.13 4.22
N LEU A 100 3.18 5.74 5.20
CA LEU A 100 3.36 6.04 6.62
C LEU A 100 3.52 4.72 7.37
N LEU A 101 4.72 4.42 7.84
CA LEU A 101 5.02 3.19 8.56
C LEU A 101 5.13 3.47 10.05
N LYS A 102 4.23 2.89 10.85
CA LYS A 102 4.44 2.77 12.30
C LYS A 102 5.32 1.56 12.57
N ARG A 103 6.53 1.79 13.09
CA ARG A 103 7.51 0.72 13.34
C ARG A 103 6.90 -0.41 14.18
N GLY A 104 7.00 -1.64 13.68
CA GLY A 104 6.51 -2.85 14.36
C GLY A 104 4.99 -3.05 14.38
N ASP A 105 4.22 -2.24 13.65
CA ASP A 105 2.76 -2.31 13.65
C ASP A 105 2.21 -2.30 12.22
N LYS A 106 1.74 -1.15 11.74
CA LYS A 106 1.00 -1.02 10.48
C LYS A 106 1.62 0.00 9.56
N VAL A 107 1.36 -0.20 8.26
CA VAL A 107 1.66 0.76 7.21
C VAL A 107 0.36 1.30 6.61
N TYR A 108 0.30 2.61 6.44
CA TYR A 108 -0.72 3.28 5.61
C TYR A 108 -0.06 3.67 4.29
N THR A 109 -0.75 3.43 3.17
CA THR A 109 -0.25 3.79 1.85
C THR A 109 -1.32 4.49 1.01
N GLU A 110 -0.94 5.53 0.28
CA GLU A 110 -1.83 6.27 -0.59
C GLU A 110 -1.15 6.57 -1.94
N ILE A 111 -1.88 6.39 -3.04
CA ILE A 111 -1.41 6.83 -4.36
C ILE A 111 -1.55 8.36 -4.42
N VAL A 112 -0.44 9.05 -4.65
CA VAL A 112 -0.41 10.52 -4.68
C VAL A 112 -0.11 11.05 -6.08
N PRO A 113 -0.70 12.18 -6.49
CA PRO A 113 -0.46 12.76 -7.81
C PRO A 113 0.94 13.38 -7.93
N ASN A 114 1.57 13.73 -6.80
CA ASN A 114 2.90 14.34 -6.74
C ASN A 114 3.43 14.27 -5.29
N CYS A 115 4.73 14.50 -5.12
CA CYS A 115 5.37 14.57 -3.80
C CYS A 115 5.35 15.99 -3.20
N LYS A 116 4.55 16.95 -3.68
CA LYS A 116 4.63 18.33 -3.14
C LYS A 116 4.42 18.33 -1.64
N SER A 117 5.17 19.19 -0.94
CA SER A 117 5.12 19.33 0.51
C SER A 117 3.68 19.44 1.03
N THR A 118 2.84 20.25 0.39
CA THR A 118 1.43 20.43 0.74
C THR A 118 0.61 19.13 0.64
N THR A 119 0.86 18.30 -0.38
CA THR A 119 0.20 17.01 -0.56
C THR A 119 0.59 16.03 0.54
N LEU A 120 1.89 15.90 0.82
CA LEU A 120 2.40 14.97 1.82
C LEU A 120 2.00 15.38 3.24
N GLN A 121 2.14 16.66 3.57
CA GLN A 121 1.77 17.20 4.89
C GLN A 121 0.28 17.01 5.19
N ARG A 122 -0.59 17.21 4.19
CA ARG A 122 -2.03 16.96 4.34
C ARG A 122 -2.31 15.51 4.72
N ILE A 123 -1.62 14.54 4.09
CA ILE A 123 -1.79 13.12 4.39
C ILE A 123 -1.26 12.80 5.78
N ILE A 124 -0.06 13.27 6.13
CA ILE A 124 0.54 13.06 7.46
C ILE A 124 -0.40 13.61 8.54
N LYS A 125 -0.90 14.84 8.39
CA LYS A 125 -1.84 15.47 9.34
C LYS A 125 -3.17 14.72 9.47
N GLY A 126 -3.69 14.16 8.37
CA GLY A 126 -4.94 13.41 8.39
C GLY A 126 -4.82 12.00 8.96
N LYS A 127 -3.61 11.43 9.00
CA LYS A 127 -3.37 10.02 9.31
C LYS A 127 -2.45 9.77 10.49
N THR A 128 -1.93 10.81 11.13
CA THR A 128 -1.05 10.70 12.30
C THR A 128 -1.53 11.62 13.43
N SER A 129 -1.36 11.19 14.68
CA SER A 129 -1.61 12.04 15.84
C SER A 129 -0.49 13.05 16.04
N ILE A 130 -0.83 14.24 16.53
CA ILE A 130 0.13 15.30 16.89
C ILE A 130 1.14 14.86 17.95
N GLU A 131 0.77 13.91 18.79
CA GLU A 131 1.63 13.34 19.84
C GLU A 131 2.73 12.42 19.28
N SER A 132 2.69 12.13 17.99
CA SER A 132 3.61 11.22 17.30
C SER A 132 4.96 11.87 17.04
N VAL A 133 5.97 11.00 16.86
CA VAL A 133 7.31 11.36 16.42
C VAL A 133 7.46 10.95 14.96
N ILE A 134 7.69 11.92 14.08
CA ILE A 134 7.85 11.69 12.66
C ILE A 134 9.33 11.51 12.31
N HIS A 135 9.64 10.52 11.48
CA HIS A 135 10.95 10.27 10.89
C HIS A 135 10.82 10.38 9.37
N SER A 136 11.54 11.30 8.75
CA SER A 136 11.58 11.44 7.30
C SER A 136 13.00 11.37 6.78
N ASP A 137 13.16 11.17 5.46
CA ASP A 137 14.43 11.45 4.81
C ASP A 137 14.79 12.95 4.89
N GLY A 138 16.00 13.30 4.46
CA GLY A 138 16.48 14.69 4.40
C GLY A 138 15.85 15.53 3.28
N TRP A 139 14.78 15.09 2.62
CA TRP A 139 14.23 15.80 1.48
C TRP A 139 13.53 17.11 1.87
N ARG A 140 13.77 18.17 1.09
CA ARG A 140 13.24 19.53 1.35
C ARG A 140 11.72 19.58 1.45
N GLY A 141 10.99 18.67 0.81
CA GLY A 141 9.53 18.59 0.87
C GLY A 141 8.99 18.31 2.28
N TYR A 142 9.81 17.74 3.16
CA TYR A 142 9.46 17.49 4.56
C TYR A 142 9.84 18.63 5.51
N ASN A 143 10.51 19.68 5.03
CA ASN A 143 11.01 20.75 5.91
C ASN A 143 9.92 21.40 6.75
N GLY A 144 8.74 21.63 6.17
CA GLY A 144 7.64 22.26 6.89
C GLY A 144 7.01 21.39 7.98
N LEU A 145 7.36 20.10 8.10
CA LEU A 145 6.81 19.22 9.14
C LEU A 145 7.11 19.69 10.57
N VAL A 146 8.21 20.44 10.75
CA VAL A 146 8.61 21.02 12.04
C VAL A 146 7.56 22.02 12.56
N ASP A 147 6.88 22.73 11.67
CA ASP A 147 5.94 23.80 12.02
C ASP A 147 4.53 23.28 12.37
N PHE A 148 4.28 21.97 12.22
CA PHE A 148 2.95 21.40 12.43
C PHE A 148 2.64 21.03 13.88
N GLY A 149 3.56 21.26 14.82
CA GLY A 149 3.34 21.01 16.25
C GLY A 149 3.49 19.55 16.68
N TYR A 150 4.06 18.69 15.83
CA TYR A 150 4.35 17.30 16.21
C TYR A 150 5.33 17.25 17.38
N LYS A 151 5.19 16.23 18.24
CA LYS A 151 6.04 16.06 19.42
C LYS A 151 7.53 16.19 19.11
N LYS A 152 8.00 15.50 18.05
CA LYS A 152 9.36 15.63 17.49
C LYS A 152 9.36 15.25 16.00
N HIS A 153 10.24 15.88 15.22
CA HIS A 153 10.55 15.48 13.84
C HIS A 153 12.05 15.19 13.71
N PHE A 154 12.40 13.97 13.30
CA PHE A 154 13.77 13.55 13.02
C PHE A 154 13.98 13.36 11.53
N ARG A 155 15.18 13.75 11.06
CA ARG A 155 15.60 13.55 9.67
C ARG A 155 16.70 12.49 9.63
N VAL A 156 16.50 11.49 8.79
CA VAL A 156 17.50 10.46 8.53
C VAL A 156 18.38 10.92 7.36
N HIS A 157 19.66 11.13 7.65
CA HIS A 157 20.65 11.49 6.64
C HIS A 157 21.30 10.22 6.10
N HIS A 158 20.80 9.71 4.98
CA HIS A 158 21.33 8.49 4.35
C HIS A 158 22.80 8.62 3.91
N SER A 159 23.30 9.83 3.68
CA SER A 159 24.67 10.11 3.24
C SER A 159 25.74 10.05 4.35
N LYS A 160 25.36 9.76 5.61
CA LYS A 160 26.32 9.68 6.73
C LYS A 160 26.71 8.24 7.11
N ASN A 161 26.03 7.25 6.52
CA ASN A 161 26.25 5.82 6.77
C ASN A 161 26.55 5.04 5.47
N GLU A 162 26.90 5.74 4.39
CA GLU A 162 27.61 5.19 3.21
C GLU A 162 29.05 5.72 3.24
#